data_AF-A0A7S0AR77-F1
#
_entry.id   AF-A0A7S0AR77-F1
#
_cell.length_a   1.000
_cell.length_b   1.000
_cell.length_c   1.000
_cell.angle_alpha   90.00
_cell.angle_beta   90.00
_cell.angle_gamma   90.00
#
_symmetry.space_group_name_H-M   'P 1'
#
loop_
_entity.id
_entity.type
_entity.pdbx_description
1 polymer ?
#
loop_
_entity_poly.entity_id
_entity_poly.type
_entity_poly.pdbx_seq_one_letter_code
_entity_poly.pdbx_strand_id
1 'polypeptide(L)'
;IDPDKAASLGVKPGQKYRDLKRGLAVLSDDETRTVDPEDVLLEYVAPRKFVLIGDNCVVPQEMAALCYDADVLIHEATISDDESKAFARGHATASMAGALAKELGAKSLLLNHI
;
A
#
# COMPACT_ATOMS: atom_id res chain seq x y z
N ILE A 1 11.62 4.06 -13.97
CA ILE A 1 12.49 4.09 -15.15
C ILE A 1 12.35 2.72 -15.79
N ASP A 2 11.79 2.68 -16.99
CA ASP A 2 11.89 1.59 -17.94
C ASP A 2 13.34 1.55 -18.46
N PRO A 3 14.13 0.52 -18.10
CA PRO A 3 15.53 0.44 -18.49
C PRO A 3 15.72 0.29 -20.00
N ASP A 4 14.81 -0.41 -20.67
CA ASP A 4 14.91 -0.69 -22.09
C ASP A 4 14.61 0.57 -22.90
N LYS A 5 13.57 1.32 -22.50
CA LYS A 5 13.23 2.60 -23.11
C LYS A 5 14.35 3.63 -22.87
N ALA A 6 14.89 3.73 -21.66
CA ALA A 6 16.03 4.61 -21.37
C ALA A 6 17.28 4.26 -22.19
N ALA A 7 17.63 2.98 -22.32
CA ALA A 7 18.74 2.53 -23.14
C ALA A 7 18.53 2.86 -24.63
N SER A 8 17.30 2.68 -25.15
CA SER A 8 16.96 3.03 -26.53
C SER A 8 17.06 4.52 -26.84
N LEU A 9 16.97 5.37 -25.81
CA LEU A 9 17.12 6.83 -25.89
C LEU A 9 18.55 7.29 -25.55
N GLY A 10 19.49 6.35 -25.40
CA GLY A 10 20.90 6.67 -25.17
C GLY A 10 21.22 7.10 -23.74
N VAL A 11 20.40 6.72 -22.74
CA VAL A 11 20.65 7.01 -21.33
C VAL A 11 21.13 5.75 -20.62
N LYS A 12 22.38 5.79 -20.14
CA LYS A 12 22.98 4.72 -19.34
C LYS A 12 22.55 4.83 -17.87
N PRO A 13 22.45 3.72 -17.14
CA PRO A 13 22.18 3.73 -15.71
C PRO A 13 23.23 4.56 -14.94
N GLY A 14 22.78 5.37 -13.97
CA GLY A 14 23.68 6.18 -13.14
C GLY A 14 23.02 7.45 -12.60
N GLN A 15 23.80 8.54 -12.55
CA GLN A 15 23.34 9.85 -12.07
C GLN A 15 22.10 10.36 -12.84
N LYS A 16 22.10 10.20 -14.18
CA LYS A 16 20.99 10.62 -15.04
C LYS A 16 19.65 9.94 -14.67
N TYR A 17 19.65 8.67 -14.26
CA TYR A 17 18.44 7.99 -13.77
C TYR A 17 17.89 8.63 -12.50
N ARG A 18 18.77 9.11 -11.60
CA ARG A 18 18.33 9.82 -10.39
C ARG A 18 17.69 11.14 -10.73
N ASP A 19 18.23 11.86 -11.70
CA ASP A 19 17.72 13.17 -12.11
C ASP A 19 16.37 13.01 -12.83
N LEU A 20 16.25 12.02 -13.72
CA LEU A 20 14.96 11.64 -14.33
C LEU A 20 13.91 11.24 -13.29
N LYS A 21 14.27 10.44 -12.27
CA LYS A 21 13.35 10.10 -11.16
C LYS A 21 12.96 11.31 -10.30
N ARG A 22 13.73 12.40 -10.33
CA ARG A 22 13.41 13.66 -9.65
C ARG A 22 12.58 14.60 -10.52
N GLY A 23 12.19 14.17 -11.73
CA GLY A 23 11.45 15.01 -12.67
C GLY A 23 12.34 15.99 -13.45
N LEU A 24 13.65 15.75 -13.52
CA LEU A 24 14.58 16.58 -14.28
C LEU A 24 14.91 15.90 -15.62
N ALA A 25 14.75 16.65 -16.72
CA ALA A 25 15.22 16.22 -18.03
C ALA A 25 16.75 16.12 -18.07
N VAL A 26 17.28 15.18 -18.86
CA VAL A 26 18.72 14.93 -18.98
C VAL A 26 19.13 14.85 -20.44
N LEU A 27 20.35 15.28 -20.75
CA LEU A 27 20.94 15.03 -22.06
C LEU A 27 21.39 13.56 -22.16
N SER A 28 21.17 12.90 -23.30
CA SER A 28 21.62 11.53 -23.56
C SER A 28 23.16 11.41 -23.48
N ASP A 29 23.69 10.21 -23.26
CA ASP A 29 25.14 10.00 -23.11
C ASP A 29 25.93 10.12 -24.41
N ASP A 30 25.25 10.02 -25.55
CA ASP A 30 25.78 10.32 -26.87
C ASP A 30 25.60 11.81 -27.26
N GLU A 31 25.04 12.63 -26.38
CA GLU A 31 24.79 14.08 -26.56
C GLU A 31 23.89 14.44 -27.76
N THR A 32 23.09 13.48 -28.25
CA THR A 32 22.25 13.70 -29.45
C THR A 32 20.85 14.20 -29.14
N ARG A 33 20.34 14.03 -27.91
CA ARG A 33 18.97 14.41 -27.55
C ARG A 33 18.80 14.69 -26.06
N THR A 34 17.79 15.48 -25.75
CA THR A 34 17.23 15.58 -24.39
C THR A 34 16.23 14.45 -24.19
N VAL A 35 16.24 13.84 -23.00
CA VAL A 35 15.30 12.80 -22.58
C VAL A 35 14.53 13.34 -21.38
N ASP A 36 13.20 13.36 -21.51
CA ASP A 36 12.31 13.84 -20.46
C ASP A 36 11.93 12.68 -19.50
N PRO A 37 11.59 12.97 -18.24
CA PRO A 37 11.17 11.95 -17.28
C PRO A 37 10.02 11.08 -17.79
N GLU A 38 9.04 11.68 -18.46
CA GLU A 38 7.88 11.00 -19.05
C GLU A 38 8.23 10.03 -20.19
N ASP A 39 9.37 10.23 -20.84
CA ASP A 39 9.85 9.30 -21.87
C ASP A 39 10.25 7.96 -21.28
N VAL A 40 10.66 7.90 -20.01
CA VAL A 40 11.32 6.71 -19.45
C VAL A 40 10.78 6.29 -18.10
N LEU A 41 9.99 7.12 -17.41
CA LEU A 41 9.32 6.69 -16.18
C LEU A 41 8.17 5.75 -16.53
N LEU A 42 8.07 4.66 -15.77
CA LEU A 42 6.91 3.78 -15.85
C LEU A 42 5.70 4.53 -15.29
N GLU A 43 4.51 4.17 -15.75
CA GLU A 43 3.27 4.68 -15.18
C GLU A 43 3.28 4.56 -13.66
N TYR A 44 2.71 5.56 -12.99
CA TYR A 44 2.56 5.53 -11.54
C TYR A 44 1.68 4.34 -11.16
N VAL A 45 2.27 3.35 -10.52
CA VAL A 45 1.53 2.27 -9.88
C VAL A 45 1.20 2.71 -8.46
N ALA A 46 -0.10 2.84 -8.16
CA ALA A 46 -0.54 3.18 -6.82
C ALA A 46 0.08 2.22 -5.79
N PRO A 47 0.68 2.73 -4.70
CA PRO A 47 1.31 1.89 -3.69
C PRO A 47 0.26 1.01 -3.03
N ARG A 48 0.65 -0.22 -2.71
CA ARG A 48 -0.20 -1.14 -1.94
C ARG A 48 -0.22 -0.73 -0.48
N LYS A 49 -1.39 -0.80 0.13
CA LYS A 49 -1.62 -0.54 1.56
C LYS A 49 -1.99 -1.84 2.27
N PHE A 50 -1.17 -2.24 3.23
CA PHE A 50 -1.50 -3.33 4.15
C PHE A 50 -1.70 -2.77 5.56
N VAL A 51 -2.63 -3.34 6.30
CA VAL A 51 -2.95 -2.94 7.68
C VAL A 51 -2.95 -4.19 8.55
N LEU A 52 -2.27 -4.12 9.69
CA LEU A 52 -2.30 -5.14 10.73
C LEU A 52 -2.82 -4.50 12.01
N ILE A 53 -4.00 -4.94 12.45
CA ILE A 53 -4.56 -4.58 13.75
C ILE A 53 -4.31 -5.75 14.70
N GLY A 54 -3.61 -5.47 15.80
CA GLY A 54 -3.37 -6.44 16.87
C GLY A 54 -4.58 -6.61 17.79
N ASP A 55 -4.38 -7.26 18.92
CA ASP A 55 -5.42 -7.57 19.89
C ASP A 55 -6.20 -6.34 20.34
N ASN A 56 -7.51 -6.38 20.13
CA ASN A 56 -8.42 -5.31 20.50
C ASN A 56 -9.87 -5.80 20.49
N CYS A 57 -10.71 -5.13 21.28
CA CYS A 57 -12.17 -5.28 21.19
C CYS A 57 -12.83 -4.13 20.43
N VAL A 58 -12.20 -2.96 20.42
CA VAL A 58 -12.72 -1.74 19.80
C VAL A 58 -11.58 -1.06 19.07
N VAL A 59 -11.78 -0.73 17.81
CA VAL A 59 -10.87 0.09 17.00
C VAL A 59 -11.31 1.55 17.11
N PRO A 60 -10.53 2.44 17.75
CA PRO A 60 -10.87 3.86 17.83
C PRO A 60 -10.95 4.50 16.45
N GLN A 61 -11.78 5.53 16.31
CA GLN A 61 -12.01 6.19 15.03
C GLN A 61 -10.72 6.75 14.41
N GLU A 62 -9.80 7.25 15.23
CA GLU A 62 -8.50 7.77 14.79
C GLU A 62 -7.62 6.67 14.21
N MET A 63 -7.72 5.44 14.74
CA MET A 63 -7.03 4.27 14.20
C MET A 63 -7.71 3.77 12.92
N ALA A 64 -9.05 3.70 12.93
CA ALA A 64 -9.85 3.34 11.77
C ALA A 64 -9.56 4.26 10.57
N ALA A 65 -9.37 5.57 10.81
CA ALA A 65 -9.04 6.55 9.78
C ALA A 65 -7.74 6.21 9.01
N LEU A 66 -6.76 5.57 9.68
CA LEU A 66 -5.52 5.13 9.04
C LEU A 66 -5.72 3.89 8.16
N CYS A 67 -6.85 3.21 8.27
CA CYS A 67 -7.08 1.89 7.70
C CYS A 67 -7.95 1.90 6.42
N TYR A 68 -8.57 3.03 6.07
CA TYR A 68 -9.41 3.17 4.87
C TYR A 68 -8.71 2.71 3.58
N ASP A 69 -9.44 2.04 2.70
CA ASP A 69 -9.00 1.57 1.39
C ASP A 69 -7.76 0.65 1.44
N ALA A 70 -7.55 -0.05 2.54
CA ALA A 70 -6.50 -1.07 2.63
C ALA A 70 -6.71 -2.14 1.56
N ASP A 71 -5.63 -2.49 0.84
CA ASP A 71 -5.66 -3.65 -0.05
C ASP A 71 -5.82 -4.95 0.74
N VAL A 72 -5.18 -5.00 1.91
CA VAL A 72 -5.30 -6.11 2.86
C VAL A 72 -5.42 -5.55 4.27
N LEU A 73 -6.50 -5.91 4.96
CA LEU A 73 -6.69 -5.73 6.38
C LEU A 73 -6.49 -7.07 7.09
N ILE A 74 -5.59 -7.12 8.07
CA ILE A 74 -5.41 -8.25 8.97
C ILE A 74 -5.96 -7.85 10.33
N HIS A 75 -6.92 -8.61 10.84
CA HIS A 75 -7.58 -8.32 12.12
C HIS A 75 -7.68 -9.58 12.99
N GLU A 76 -7.59 -9.40 14.31
CA GLU A 76 -7.84 -10.48 15.25
C GLU A 76 -9.30 -10.97 15.21
N ALA A 77 -9.50 -12.26 15.46
CA ALA A 77 -10.81 -12.89 15.54
C ALA A 77 -10.79 -14.01 16.60
N THR A 78 -10.24 -13.69 17.77
CA THR A 78 -9.95 -14.66 18.85
C THR A 78 -11.20 -15.34 19.40
N ILE A 79 -12.35 -14.65 19.34
CA ILE A 79 -13.58 -15.11 20.00
C ILE A 79 -14.58 -15.62 18.96
N SER A 80 -15.10 -16.83 19.19
CA SER A 80 -16.31 -17.34 18.52
C SER A 80 -17.42 -16.29 18.59
N ASP A 81 -18.32 -16.22 17.62
CA ASP A 81 -19.24 -15.09 17.39
C ASP A 81 -20.24 -14.76 18.52
N ASP A 82 -19.69 -14.31 19.65
CA ASP A 82 -20.28 -13.93 20.91
C ASP A 82 -19.61 -12.61 21.31
N GLU A 83 -20.22 -11.50 20.90
CA GLU A 83 -19.69 -10.16 21.16
C GLU A 83 -19.55 -9.87 22.66
N SER A 84 -20.47 -10.36 23.49
CA SER A 84 -20.40 -10.13 24.94
C SER A 84 -19.13 -10.73 25.53
N LYS A 85 -18.75 -11.92 25.08
CA LYS A 85 -17.50 -12.58 25.46
C LYS A 85 -16.26 -11.88 24.88
N ALA A 86 -16.36 -11.35 23.66
CA ALA A 86 -15.31 -10.52 23.05
C ALA A 86 -15.04 -9.26 23.89
N PHE A 87 -16.08 -8.50 24.23
CA PHE A 87 -15.99 -7.35 25.13
C PHE A 87 -15.42 -7.69 26.49
N ALA A 88 -15.89 -8.78 27.13
CA ALA A 88 -15.40 -9.18 28.44
C ALA A 88 -13.91 -9.59 28.43
N ARG A 89 -13.39 -10.05 27.29
CA ARG A 89 -12.00 -10.54 27.16
C ARG A 89 -11.07 -9.56 26.44
N GLY A 90 -11.58 -8.43 25.95
CA GLY A 90 -10.78 -7.43 25.24
C GLY A 90 -10.37 -7.86 23.84
N HIS A 91 -11.13 -8.76 23.20
CA HIS A 91 -10.85 -9.32 21.88
C HIS A 91 -12.01 -9.11 20.90
N ALA A 92 -11.85 -9.53 19.65
CA ALA A 92 -12.85 -9.42 18.61
C ALA A 92 -13.38 -10.78 18.13
N THR A 93 -14.59 -10.75 17.55
CA THR A 93 -15.13 -11.88 16.79
C THR A 93 -14.85 -11.71 15.29
N ALA A 94 -15.03 -12.80 14.54
CA ALA A 94 -14.97 -12.76 13.08
C ALA A 94 -16.00 -11.77 12.47
N SER A 95 -17.20 -11.65 13.05
CA SER A 95 -18.22 -10.70 12.57
C SER A 95 -17.85 -9.25 12.86
N MET A 96 -17.24 -8.96 14.01
CA MET A 96 -16.70 -7.63 14.32
C MET A 96 -15.61 -7.21 13.32
N ALA A 97 -14.65 -8.11 13.05
CA ALA A 97 -13.60 -7.88 12.06
C ALA A 97 -14.18 -7.69 10.64
N GLY A 98 -15.18 -8.50 10.27
CA GLY A 98 -15.88 -8.40 8.99
C GLY A 98 -16.63 -7.08 8.81
N ALA A 99 -17.34 -6.63 9.85
CA ALA A 99 -18.06 -5.37 9.84
C ALA A 99 -17.11 -4.19 9.67
N LEU A 100 -16.01 -4.16 10.44
CA LEU A 100 -14.99 -3.12 10.34
C LEU A 100 -14.33 -3.11 8.95
N ALA A 101 -13.96 -4.27 8.40
CA ALA A 101 -13.36 -4.36 7.07
C ALA A 101 -14.28 -3.77 5.98
N LYS A 102 -15.58 -4.05 6.08
CA LYS A 102 -16.59 -3.51 5.16
C LYS A 102 -16.74 -2.00 5.31
N GLU A 103 -16.78 -1.49 6.54
CA GLU A 103 -16.85 -0.05 6.82
C GLU A 103 -15.65 0.71 6.24
N LEU A 104 -14.45 0.16 6.41
CA LEU A 104 -13.19 0.75 5.96
C LEU A 104 -12.95 0.64 4.45
N GLY A 105 -13.81 -0.07 3.71
CA GLY A 105 -13.59 -0.33 2.29
C GLY A 105 -12.37 -1.20 2.01
N ALA A 106 -11.98 -2.08 2.94
CA ALA A 106 -10.86 -2.99 2.73
C ALA A 106 -11.15 -3.96 1.57
N LYS A 107 -10.20 -4.11 0.65
CA LYS A 107 -10.37 -4.99 -0.52
C LYS A 107 -10.32 -6.47 -0.15
N SER A 108 -9.58 -6.80 0.89
CA SER A 108 -9.48 -8.16 1.44
C SER A 108 -9.32 -8.11 2.96
N LEU A 109 -9.98 -9.03 3.66
CA LEU A 109 -9.83 -9.25 5.10
C LEU A 109 -9.17 -10.61 5.34
N LEU A 110 -8.15 -10.63 6.19
CA LEU A 110 -7.56 -11.84 6.75
C LEU A 110 -7.80 -11.89 8.26
N LEU A 111 -8.48 -12.94 8.71
CA LEU A 111 -8.69 -13.21 10.12
C LEU A 111 -7.43 -13.87 10.70
N ASN A 112 -6.96 -13.37 11.84
CA ASN A 112 -5.76 -13.85 12.53
C ASN A 112 -6.05 -14.03 14.04
N HIS A 113 -5.06 -14.55 14.79
CA HIS A 113 -5.11 -14.64 16.25
C HIS A 113 -6.33 -15.42 16.76
N ILE A 114 -6.54 -16.63 16.22
CA ILE A 114 -7.62 -17.58 16.56
C ILE A 114 -7.24 -18.39 17.80
#